data_AF-A0A2D6EZL9-F1
#
_entry.id   AF-A0A2D6EZL9-F1
#
_cell.length_a   1.000
_cell.length_b   1.000
_cell.length_c   1.000
_cell.angle_alpha   90.00
_cell.angle_beta   90.00
_cell.angle_gamma   90.00
#
_symmetry.space_group_name_H-M   'P 1'
#
loop_
_entity.id
_entity.type
_entity.pdbx_description
1 polymer ?
#
loop_
_entity_poly.entity_id
_entity_poly.type
_entity_poly.pdbx_seq_one_letter_code
_entity_poly.pdbx_strand_id
1 'polypeptide(L)'
;MPAIVTKDFRIHNARQFEESFSESADTYYLAIGRPQAFANDQAFNDGTDTSPPTPVDSVGSVNHYVYDDLMSAKKIASSDVSLVIPRRNWTTGTTYDYYRHDYGEINSAGATITANSGAATLLDSTFYVMNSDYDVYKCIDNDSNTASTTEPTGNKSTSVFSTADSYKWKYMYSLTSAEQANFLSTDFIHVSTNATDISTTAGALEAVKITAGGSGGTNGTYTSVAIRGDGSSGAATVVVSGNAVTAVTITTAGSGYTYASILASNIGNVSGSDLDFIISPPGGHGSDAIAELGGFFVMTNVDFATTESGEFNTSNDFRRIALLRNPTDSTTSATATASTLDATKSITFASGAGTFVADEKISQATSGAIGYVIDYTSATRVLRYIQPQFANQGIDASQNLTAFSSTNTVTGATSSATGTPTAHDITPELTADTGQILYIENRKPISRASDQTENVKLIVEF
;
A
#
# COMPACT_ATOMS: atom_id res chain seq x y z
N MET A 1 23.62 -9.99 19.02
CA MET A 1 22.98 -11.20 18.44
C MET A 1 22.45 -10.82 17.06
N PRO A 2 22.70 -11.60 16.00
CA PRO A 2 22.07 -11.38 14.70
C PRO A 2 20.61 -11.87 14.71
N ALA A 3 19.69 -11.09 14.14
CA ALA A 3 18.26 -11.42 14.02
C ALA A 3 17.65 -10.70 12.80
N ILE A 4 16.59 -11.26 12.23
CA ILE A 4 15.83 -10.68 11.11
C ILE A 4 14.32 -10.86 11.34
N VAL A 5 13.52 -9.97 10.74
CA VAL A 5 12.08 -10.18 10.54
C VAL A 5 11.89 -10.82 9.17
N THR A 6 11.31 -12.02 9.12
CA THR A 6 11.16 -12.76 7.87
C THR A 6 10.01 -12.23 7.04
N LYS A 7 10.03 -12.48 5.72
CA LYS A 7 8.93 -12.15 4.82
C LYS A 7 7.58 -12.72 5.30
N ASP A 8 7.59 -13.90 5.90
CA ASP A 8 6.35 -14.58 6.33
C ASP A 8 5.68 -13.84 7.48
N PHE A 9 6.44 -13.22 8.39
CA PHE A 9 5.89 -12.38 9.44
C PHE A 9 5.24 -11.11 8.86
N ARG A 10 5.89 -10.48 7.88
CA ARG A 10 5.39 -9.29 7.17
C ARG A 10 4.07 -9.60 6.43
N ILE A 11 4.06 -10.69 5.66
CA ILE A 11 2.87 -11.16 4.92
C ILE A 11 1.74 -11.55 5.88
N HIS A 12 2.06 -12.20 7.00
CA HIS A 12 1.06 -12.56 8.01
C HIS A 12 0.36 -11.32 8.55
N ASN A 13 1.11 -10.29 8.96
CA ASN A 13 0.53 -9.05 9.48
C ASN A 13 -0.29 -8.30 8.41
N ALA A 14 0.20 -8.24 7.17
CA ALA A 14 -0.54 -7.62 6.07
C ALA A 14 -1.88 -8.32 5.80
N ARG A 15 -1.91 -9.65 5.78
CA ARG A 15 -3.14 -10.44 5.65
C ARG A 15 -4.10 -10.21 6.81
N GLN A 16 -3.60 -10.19 8.04
CA GLN A 16 -4.45 -9.94 9.21
C GLN A 16 -5.04 -8.52 9.18
N PHE A 17 -4.26 -7.54 8.71
CA PHE A 17 -4.77 -6.18 8.55
C PHE A 17 -5.85 -6.08 7.46
N GLU A 18 -5.63 -6.67 6.28
CA GLU A 18 -6.64 -6.74 5.21
C GLU A 18 -7.92 -7.47 5.68
N GLU A 19 -7.77 -8.64 6.32
CA GLU A 19 -8.87 -9.47 6.83
C GLU A 19 -9.74 -8.68 7.83
N SER A 20 -9.14 -7.87 8.68
CA SER A 20 -9.85 -7.09 9.70
C SER A 20 -10.91 -6.13 9.14
N PHE A 21 -10.80 -5.68 7.88
CA PHE A 21 -11.83 -4.83 7.23
C PHE A 21 -13.13 -5.59 6.92
N SER A 22 -13.09 -6.92 6.92
CA SER A 22 -14.26 -7.78 6.71
C SER A 22 -14.88 -8.30 8.01
N GLU A 23 -14.20 -8.11 9.15
CA GLU A 23 -14.65 -8.59 10.45
C GLU A 23 -15.72 -7.68 11.05
N SER A 24 -16.76 -8.26 11.62
CA SER A 24 -17.84 -7.47 12.26
C SER A 24 -17.39 -6.74 13.53
N ALA A 25 -16.26 -7.13 14.11
CA ALA A 25 -15.72 -6.51 15.32
C ALA A 25 -15.03 -5.18 15.02
N ASP A 26 -14.66 -4.94 13.76
CA ASP A 26 -13.89 -3.79 13.35
C ASP A 26 -14.62 -2.96 12.30
N THR A 27 -14.52 -1.65 12.44
CA THR A 27 -14.98 -0.70 11.43
C THR A 27 -13.94 0.38 11.25
N TYR A 28 -13.58 0.59 9.99
CA TYR A 28 -12.56 1.54 9.59
C TYR A 28 -13.18 2.73 8.87
N TYR A 29 -12.67 3.93 9.16
CA TYR A 29 -13.03 5.15 8.45
C TYR A 29 -11.78 5.89 8.00
N LEU A 30 -11.84 6.46 6.80
CA LEU A 30 -10.91 7.47 6.36
C LEU A 30 -11.53 8.84 6.64
N ALA A 31 -10.92 9.63 7.53
CA ALA A 31 -11.38 10.97 7.85
C ALA A 31 -10.51 12.03 7.17
N ILE A 32 -11.16 13.13 6.82
CA ILE A 32 -10.52 14.37 6.38
C ILE A 32 -10.71 15.45 7.43
N GLY A 33 -9.73 16.33 7.52
CA GLY A 33 -9.78 17.44 8.47
C GLY A 33 -8.77 18.53 8.18
N ARG A 34 -8.66 19.43 9.15
CA ARG A 34 -7.80 20.61 9.10
C ARG A 34 -8.09 21.52 7.91
N PRO A 35 -9.25 22.18 7.88
CA PRO A 35 -9.60 23.23 6.91
C PRO A 35 -8.73 24.49 7.07
N GLN A 36 -8.18 24.73 8.25
CA GLN A 36 -7.34 25.88 8.51
C GLN A 36 -5.91 25.66 7.99
N ALA A 37 -5.31 26.71 7.43
CA ALA A 37 -3.90 26.71 7.06
C ALA A 37 -2.97 26.41 8.25
N PHE A 38 -1.87 25.71 7.98
CA PHE A 38 -0.77 25.60 8.95
C PHE A 38 -0.18 26.99 9.23
N ALA A 39 0.16 27.27 10.49
CA ALA A 39 0.68 28.54 11.00
C ALA A 39 -0.26 29.75 10.98
N ASN A 40 -1.57 29.53 10.80
CA ASN A 40 -2.53 30.62 10.95
C ASN A 40 -2.71 30.97 12.45
N ASP A 41 -2.04 32.04 12.88
CA ASP A 41 -2.22 32.73 14.18
C ASP A 41 -2.06 31.85 15.44
N GLN A 42 -1.02 30.99 15.49
CA GLN A 42 -0.76 30.10 16.64
C GLN A 42 0.52 30.37 17.42
N ALA A 43 0.44 30.10 18.74
CA ALA A 43 1.55 30.07 19.69
C ALA A 43 2.49 28.84 19.54
N PHE A 44 2.18 27.95 18.58
CA PHE A 44 2.88 26.69 18.33
C PHE A 44 3.54 26.71 16.95
N ASN A 45 4.70 26.08 16.81
CA ASN A 45 5.39 25.94 15.52
C ASN A 45 4.76 24.76 14.74
N ASP A 46 3.70 25.03 14.00
CA ASP A 46 2.86 24.03 13.30
C ASP A 46 3.11 23.97 11.78
N GLY A 47 4.29 24.40 11.31
CA GLY A 47 4.70 24.28 9.90
C GLY A 47 4.03 25.31 8.98
N THR A 48 3.94 25.02 7.68
CA THR A 48 3.22 25.87 6.70
C THR A 48 2.53 25.02 5.65
N ASP A 49 1.57 25.56 4.89
CA ASP A 49 0.94 24.83 3.78
C ASP A 49 1.95 24.42 2.68
N THR A 50 3.09 25.10 2.58
CA THR A 50 4.16 24.72 1.65
C THR A 50 5.09 23.63 2.19
N SER A 51 5.15 23.50 3.52
CA SER A 51 5.93 22.52 4.27
C SER A 51 5.11 22.05 5.48
N PRO A 52 4.11 21.18 5.28
CA PRO A 52 3.27 20.67 6.36
C PRO A 52 4.13 20.01 7.45
N PRO A 53 3.74 20.13 8.73
CA PRO A 53 4.47 19.52 9.83
C PRO A 53 4.35 18.00 9.77
N THR A 54 5.45 17.31 10.08
CA THR A 54 5.44 15.85 10.25
C THR A 54 4.47 15.48 11.38
N PRO A 55 3.52 14.55 11.16
CA PRO A 55 2.67 14.03 12.23
C PRO A 55 3.50 13.48 13.39
N VAL A 56 3.01 13.67 14.62
CA VAL A 56 3.70 13.24 15.85
C VAL A 56 2.88 12.14 16.53
N ASP A 57 3.52 11.02 16.83
CA ASP A 57 2.94 9.98 17.69
C ASP A 57 3.08 10.40 19.17
N SER A 58 2.01 10.98 19.70
CA SER A 58 1.93 11.43 21.09
C SER A 58 0.48 11.35 21.55
N VAL A 59 0.26 11.14 22.85
CA VAL A 59 -1.10 11.10 23.45
C VAL A 59 -1.90 12.34 23.05
N GLY A 60 -1.29 13.53 23.12
CA GLY A 60 -1.94 14.78 22.69
C GLY A 60 -2.41 14.72 21.24
N SER A 61 -1.52 14.40 20.31
CA SER A 61 -1.84 14.43 18.88
C SER A 61 -2.79 13.32 18.46
N VAL A 62 -2.53 12.08 18.90
CA VAL A 62 -3.23 10.86 18.45
C VAL A 62 -4.55 10.66 19.18
N ASN A 63 -4.64 10.99 20.47
CA ASN A 63 -5.85 10.74 21.26
C ASN A 63 -6.78 11.94 21.39
N HIS A 64 -6.32 13.16 21.05
CA HIS A 64 -7.10 14.38 21.26
C HIS A 64 -7.12 15.30 20.02
N TYR A 65 -5.98 15.89 19.68
CA TYR A 65 -5.96 17.06 18.76
C TYR A 65 -6.35 16.76 17.32
N VAL A 66 -6.23 15.51 16.87
CA VAL A 66 -6.71 15.12 15.55
C VAL A 66 -8.22 15.20 15.46
N TYR A 67 -8.95 14.79 16.51
CA TYR A 67 -10.41 14.77 16.52
C TYR A 67 -11.01 16.18 16.46
N ASP A 68 -10.35 17.16 17.08
CA ASP A 68 -10.83 18.55 17.19
C ASP A 68 -10.96 19.29 15.85
N ASP A 69 -10.24 18.84 14.81
CA ASP A 69 -10.24 19.44 13.47
C ASP A 69 -10.67 18.48 12.35
N LEU A 70 -11.23 17.31 12.70
CA LEU A 70 -11.92 16.47 11.72
C LEU A 70 -13.18 17.16 11.18
N MET A 71 -13.46 16.92 9.91
CA MET A 71 -14.63 17.47 9.22
C MET A 71 -15.62 16.37 8.89
N SER A 72 -15.13 15.31 8.25
CA SER A 72 -15.97 14.24 7.74
C SER A 72 -15.18 12.94 7.74
N ALA A 73 -15.86 11.81 7.89
CA ALA A 73 -15.25 10.50 7.79
C ALA A 73 -16.08 9.58 6.89
N LYS A 74 -15.42 8.78 6.05
CA LYS A 74 -16.07 7.79 5.18
C LYS A 74 -15.64 6.39 5.56
N LYS A 75 -16.61 5.49 5.70
CA LYS A 75 -16.37 4.09 6.02
C LYS A 75 -15.63 3.41 4.88
N ILE A 76 -14.61 2.63 5.21
CA ILE A 76 -13.84 1.84 4.25
C ILE A 76 -14.50 0.47 4.15
N ALA A 77 -15.03 0.11 2.98
CA ALA A 77 -15.56 -1.22 2.76
C ALA A 77 -14.43 -2.23 2.53
N SER A 78 -14.67 -3.51 2.82
CA SER A 78 -13.69 -4.57 2.52
C SER A 78 -13.37 -4.69 1.02
N SER A 79 -14.27 -4.26 0.13
CA SER A 79 -14.03 -4.18 -1.31
C SER A 79 -13.07 -3.06 -1.72
N ASP A 80 -12.84 -2.10 -0.83
CA ASP A 80 -11.99 -0.92 -1.06
C ASP A 80 -10.58 -1.14 -0.50
N VAL A 81 -10.27 -2.36 -0.06
CA VAL A 81 -8.98 -2.75 0.50
C VAL A 81 -8.42 -3.92 -0.27
N SER A 82 -7.11 -3.87 -0.53
CA SER A 82 -6.44 -5.01 -1.16
C SER A 82 -4.95 -5.05 -0.87
N LEU A 83 -4.38 -6.25 -0.85
CA LEU A 83 -2.95 -6.45 -0.92
C LEU A 83 -2.39 -5.95 -2.27
N VAL A 84 -1.28 -5.23 -2.19
CA VAL A 84 -0.60 -4.66 -3.35
C VAL A 84 0.90 -4.98 -3.31
N ILE A 85 1.54 -4.86 -4.46
CA ILE A 85 3.00 -4.97 -4.64
C ILE A 85 3.53 -3.77 -5.43
N PRO A 86 4.82 -3.42 -5.29
CA PRO A 86 5.41 -2.37 -6.09
C PRO A 86 5.22 -2.60 -7.59
N ARG A 87 4.68 -1.59 -8.27
CA ARG A 87 4.43 -1.63 -9.71
C ARG A 87 5.75 -1.62 -10.46
N ARG A 88 5.95 -2.65 -11.29
CA ARG A 88 7.09 -2.72 -12.23
C ARG A 88 6.53 -2.99 -13.61
N ASN A 89 6.53 -2.00 -14.50
CA ASN A 89 6.12 -2.21 -15.88
C ASN A 89 7.28 -2.84 -16.67
N TRP A 90 6.98 -3.72 -17.60
CA TRP A 90 7.97 -4.16 -18.58
C TRP A 90 8.37 -2.98 -19.48
N THR A 91 9.64 -2.91 -19.87
CA THR A 91 10.23 -1.86 -20.70
C THR A 91 11.38 -2.47 -21.49
N THR A 92 11.29 -2.39 -22.82
CA THR A 92 12.33 -2.87 -23.73
C THR A 92 13.70 -2.26 -23.41
N GLY A 93 14.77 -3.04 -23.55
CA GLY A 93 16.13 -2.61 -23.24
C GLY A 93 16.49 -2.66 -21.74
N THR A 94 15.58 -3.12 -20.88
CA THR A 94 15.83 -3.26 -19.43
C THR A 94 16.34 -4.66 -19.13
N THR A 95 17.39 -4.76 -18.30
CA THR A 95 17.83 -6.03 -17.72
C THR A 95 17.08 -6.25 -16.41
N TYR A 96 16.26 -7.30 -16.37
CA TYR A 96 15.52 -7.70 -15.17
C TYR A 96 16.32 -8.70 -14.35
N ASP A 97 16.10 -8.70 -13.04
CA ASP A 97 16.53 -9.81 -12.21
C ASP A 97 15.65 -11.03 -12.49
N TYR A 98 16.12 -12.20 -12.09
CA TYR A 98 15.35 -13.44 -12.18
C TYR A 98 15.13 -14.01 -10.79
N TYR A 99 14.09 -14.84 -10.68
CA TYR A 99 13.78 -15.57 -9.47
C TYR A 99 14.94 -16.47 -9.07
N ARG A 100 15.30 -16.39 -7.80
CA ARG A 100 16.30 -17.25 -7.19
C ARG A 100 16.01 -17.42 -5.70
N HIS A 101 16.06 -18.66 -5.23
CA HIS A 101 15.66 -19.04 -3.87
C HIS A 101 16.68 -18.68 -2.77
N ASP A 102 17.95 -18.53 -3.13
CA ASP A 102 19.12 -18.45 -2.25
C ASP A 102 19.82 -17.07 -2.30
N TYR A 103 19.13 -16.02 -2.77
CA TYR A 103 19.66 -14.66 -2.65
C TYR A 103 19.95 -14.33 -1.18
N GLY A 104 21.15 -13.78 -0.94
CA GLY A 104 21.64 -13.43 0.40
C GLY A 104 22.44 -14.54 1.08
N GLU A 105 22.39 -15.78 0.57
CA GLU A 105 23.27 -16.85 1.04
C GLU A 105 24.70 -16.65 0.55
N ILE A 106 25.64 -17.40 1.16
CA ILE A 106 27.05 -17.39 0.78
C ILE A 106 27.30 -18.58 -0.14
N ASN A 107 27.77 -18.31 -1.36
CA ASN A 107 28.15 -19.36 -2.30
C ASN A 107 29.42 -20.09 -1.85
N SER A 108 29.75 -21.19 -2.56
CA SER A 108 30.94 -21.99 -2.29
C SER A 108 32.27 -21.22 -2.37
N ALA A 109 32.29 -20.06 -3.03
CA ALA A 109 33.45 -19.17 -3.13
C ALA A 109 33.54 -18.15 -1.98
N GLY A 110 32.61 -18.16 -1.02
CA GLY A 110 32.59 -17.25 0.12
C GLY A 110 31.99 -15.87 -0.19
N ALA A 111 31.32 -15.71 -1.32
CA ALA A 111 30.68 -14.46 -1.72
C ALA A 111 29.15 -14.51 -1.54
N THR A 112 28.55 -13.39 -1.14
CA THR A 112 27.10 -13.25 -1.07
C THR A 112 26.47 -13.32 -2.45
N ILE A 113 25.43 -14.14 -2.57
CA ILE A 113 24.66 -14.29 -3.80
C ILE A 113 23.74 -13.09 -3.93
N THR A 114 23.92 -12.33 -5.00
CA THR A 114 23.17 -11.11 -5.29
C THR A 114 22.54 -11.20 -6.68
N ALA A 115 21.44 -10.47 -6.86
CA ALA A 115 20.82 -10.29 -8.16
C ALA A 115 21.68 -9.36 -9.04
N ASN A 116 21.38 -9.29 -10.35
CA ASN A 116 22.11 -8.42 -11.27
C ASN A 116 21.97 -6.93 -10.91
N SER A 117 20.82 -6.54 -10.33
CA SER A 117 20.60 -5.21 -9.75
C SER A 117 21.42 -4.91 -8.49
N GLY A 118 22.12 -5.90 -7.92
CA GLY A 118 22.82 -5.80 -6.65
C GLY A 118 21.95 -6.10 -5.42
N ALA A 119 20.67 -6.43 -5.61
CA ALA A 119 19.79 -6.83 -4.51
C ALA A 119 20.30 -8.12 -3.84
N ALA A 120 20.39 -8.10 -2.51
CA ALA A 120 20.81 -9.26 -1.70
C ALA A 120 19.61 -10.10 -1.22
N THR A 121 18.38 -9.67 -1.46
CA THR A 121 17.17 -10.44 -1.18
C THR A 121 16.30 -10.50 -2.41
N LEU A 122 15.49 -11.56 -2.52
CA LEU A 122 14.56 -11.72 -3.65
C LEU A 122 13.54 -10.58 -3.73
N LEU A 123 13.01 -10.11 -2.60
CA LEU A 123 11.92 -9.12 -2.58
C LEU A 123 12.41 -7.70 -2.89
N ASP A 124 13.70 -7.43 -2.71
CA ASP A 124 14.34 -6.19 -3.16
C ASP A 124 14.75 -6.23 -4.65
N SER A 125 14.76 -7.43 -5.26
CA SER A 125 15.12 -7.61 -6.67
C SER A 125 13.96 -7.27 -7.63
N THR A 126 14.29 -7.12 -8.91
CA THR A 126 13.37 -6.72 -9.99
C THR A 126 12.88 -7.92 -10.81
N PHE A 127 12.49 -9.00 -10.14
CA PHE A 127 12.22 -10.31 -10.74
C PHE A 127 10.81 -10.52 -11.32
N TYR A 128 9.98 -9.49 -11.34
CA TYR A 128 8.65 -9.55 -11.96
C TYR A 128 8.31 -8.23 -12.66
N VAL A 129 7.38 -8.32 -13.60
CA VAL A 129 6.88 -7.20 -14.41
C VAL A 129 5.39 -7.34 -14.69
N MET A 130 4.72 -6.23 -14.92
CA MET A 130 3.40 -6.13 -15.55
C MET A 130 3.59 -5.72 -17.02
N ASN A 131 2.93 -6.44 -17.92
CA ASN A 131 2.94 -6.14 -19.35
C ASN A 131 1.86 -5.11 -19.75
N SER A 132 1.77 -4.80 -21.04
CA SER A 132 0.76 -3.89 -21.62
C SER A 132 -0.69 -4.35 -21.45
N ASP A 133 -0.93 -5.65 -21.25
CA ASP A 133 -2.26 -6.26 -21.09
C ASP A 133 -2.69 -6.36 -19.61
N TYR A 134 -1.91 -5.80 -18.69
CA TYR A 134 -2.11 -5.89 -17.23
C TYR A 134 -1.97 -7.31 -16.67
N ASP A 135 -1.16 -8.12 -17.35
CA ASP A 135 -0.75 -9.45 -16.89
C ASP A 135 0.60 -9.35 -16.17
N VAL A 136 0.71 -10.02 -15.03
CA VAL A 136 1.93 -10.04 -14.21
C VAL A 136 2.71 -11.32 -14.48
N TYR A 137 3.99 -11.15 -14.79
CA TYR A 137 4.93 -12.22 -15.09
C TYR A 137 6.12 -12.17 -14.16
N LYS A 138 6.56 -13.36 -13.75
CA LYS A 138 7.81 -13.59 -13.03
C LYS A 138 8.91 -13.99 -14.00
N CYS A 139 10.07 -13.36 -13.88
CA CYS A 139 11.28 -13.73 -14.62
C CYS A 139 11.91 -14.96 -13.98
N ILE A 140 12.04 -16.04 -14.73
CA ILE A 140 12.64 -17.31 -14.28
C ILE A 140 14.12 -17.41 -14.72
N ASP A 141 14.44 -16.90 -15.91
CA ASP A 141 15.82 -16.72 -16.38
C ASP A 141 15.89 -15.48 -17.27
N ASN A 142 16.97 -14.72 -17.15
CA ASN A 142 17.16 -13.42 -17.79
C ASN A 142 18.23 -13.43 -18.89
N ASP A 143 18.41 -14.57 -19.57
CA ASP A 143 19.35 -14.73 -20.69
C ASP A 143 20.77 -14.27 -20.33
N SER A 144 21.28 -14.73 -19.18
CA SER A 144 22.63 -14.36 -18.70
C SER A 144 22.85 -12.86 -18.52
N ASN A 145 21.84 -12.16 -17.99
CA ASN A 145 21.86 -10.71 -17.71
C ASN A 145 21.93 -9.82 -18.96
N THR A 146 21.42 -10.27 -20.11
CA THR A 146 21.24 -9.40 -21.28
C THR A 146 20.05 -8.46 -21.08
N ALA A 147 19.82 -7.50 -21.98
CA ALA A 147 18.64 -6.64 -21.91
C ALA A 147 17.44 -7.35 -22.57
N SER A 148 16.28 -7.38 -21.89
CA SER A 148 15.06 -7.94 -22.49
C SER A 148 14.57 -7.01 -23.62
N THR A 149 14.30 -7.60 -24.78
CA THR A 149 13.78 -6.88 -25.96
C THR A 149 12.39 -7.31 -26.37
N THR A 150 11.88 -8.42 -25.82
CA THR A 150 10.57 -8.99 -26.14
C THR A 150 9.70 -9.04 -24.89
N GLU A 151 8.57 -8.34 -24.92
CA GLU A 151 7.62 -8.32 -23.81
C GLU A 151 6.99 -9.71 -23.58
N PRO A 152 6.88 -10.19 -22.33
CA PRO A 152 6.11 -11.40 -22.05
C PRO A 152 4.61 -11.17 -22.29
N THR A 153 4.04 -11.94 -23.20
CA THR A 153 2.60 -11.89 -23.52
C THR A 153 2.01 -13.28 -23.63
N GLY A 154 0.78 -13.47 -23.14
CA GLY A 154 0.07 -14.74 -23.22
C GLY A 154 0.65 -15.83 -22.32
N ASN A 155 0.52 -17.09 -22.76
CA ASN A 155 0.85 -18.29 -21.99
C ASN A 155 0.36 -18.23 -20.52
N LYS A 156 -0.94 -17.95 -20.35
CA LYS A 156 -1.66 -18.03 -19.06
C LYS A 156 -1.87 -19.49 -18.62
N SER A 157 -0.84 -20.33 -18.80
CA SER A 157 -0.84 -21.74 -18.44
C SER A 157 0.09 -22.00 -17.25
N THR A 158 0.14 -23.24 -16.80
CA THR A 158 1.00 -23.67 -15.69
C THR A 158 2.50 -23.72 -16.04
N SER A 159 2.88 -23.53 -17.31
CA SER A 159 4.27 -23.68 -17.78
C SER A 159 5.08 -22.38 -17.82
N VAL A 160 6.40 -22.50 -17.65
CA VAL A 160 7.39 -21.45 -18.00
C VAL A 160 7.55 -21.46 -19.53
N PHE A 161 7.65 -20.28 -20.16
CA PHE A 161 7.91 -20.15 -21.59
C PHE A 161 9.09 -19.22 -21.86
N SER A 162 9.67 -19.35 -23.05
CA SER A 162 10.74 -18.49 -23.53
C SER A 162 10.20 -17.46 -24.52
N THR A 163 10.66 -16.23 -24.41
CA THR A 163 10.45 -15.16 -25.39
C THR A 163 11.55 -15.17 -26.45
N ALA A 164 11.40 -14.39 -27.52
CA ALA A 164 12.34 -14.38 -28.65
C ALA A 164 13.76 -13.89 -28.30
N ASP A 165 13.89 -13.19 -27.16
CA ASP A 165 15.15 -12.73 -26.56
C ASP A 165 15.72 -13.73 -25.55
N SER A 166 15.27 -14.98 -25.56
CA SER A 166 15.72 -16.08 -24.68
C SER A 166 15.43 -15.92 -23.18
N TYR A 167 14.79 -14.82 -22.77
CA TYR A 167 14.24 -14.73 -21.42
C TYR A 167 13.21 -15.82 -21.17
N LYS A 168 13.10 -16.28 -19.92
CA LYS A 168 12.08 -17.22 -19.49
C LYS A 168 11.13 -16.55 -18.50
N TRP A 169 9.84 -16.62 -18.81
CA TRP A 169 8.80 -15.99 -18.03
C TRP A 169 7.76 -17.00 -17.57
N LYS A 170 7.16 -16.70 -16.42
CA LYS A 170 6.05 -17.44 -15.85
C LYS A 170 4.91 -16.48 -15.56
N TYR A 171 3.75 -16.73 -16.15
CA TYR A 171 2.53 -15.99 -15.84
C TYR A 171 2.11 -16.24 -14.38
N MET A 172 1.71 -15.18 -13.68
CA MET A 172 1.28 -15.21 -12.28
C MET A 172 -0.23 -14.95 -12.15
N TYR A 173 -0.70 -13.80 -12.63
CA TYR A 173 -2.11 -13.39 -12.59
C TYR A 173 -2.37 -12.24 -13.57
N SER A 174 -3.64 -11.93 -13.81
CA SER A 174 -4.08 -10.75 -14.59
C SER A 174 -4.84 -9.82 -13.65
N LEU A 175 -4.69 -8.50 -13.78
CA LEU A 175 -5.56 -7.57 -13.07
C LEU A 175 -6.92 -7.46 -13.76
N THR A 176 -8.00 -7.62 -13.01
CA THR A 176 -9.36 -7.35 -13.53
C THR A 176 -9.56 -5.85 -13.77
N SER A 177 -10.55 -5.47 -14.60
CA SER A 177 -10.84 -4.05 -14.84
C SER A 177 -11.22 -3.28 -13.56
N ALA A 178 -11.84 -3.95 -12.59
CA ALA A 178 -12.15 -3.37 -11.29
C ALA A 178 -10.88 -3.15 -10.45
N GLU A 179 -9.98 -4.13 -10.42
CA GLU A 179 -8.68 -4.00 -9.74
C GLU A 179 -7.81 -2.92 -10.37
N GLN A 180 -7.84 -2.78 -11.70
CA GLN A 180 -7.14 -1.70 -12.40
C GLN A 180 -7.71 -0.33 -12.00
N ALA A 181 -9.04 -0.18 -11.93
CA ALA A 181 -9.65 1.08 -11.51
C ALA A 181 -9.30 1.43 -10.06
N ASN A 182 -9.42 0.46 -9.15
CA ASN A 182 -9.36 0.71 -7.71
C ASN A 182 -7.93 0.63 -7.15
N PHE A 183 -7.08 -0.27 -7.65
CA PHE A 183 -5.82 -0.64 -6.99
C PHE A 183 -4.58 -0.51 -7.89
N LEU A 184 -4.69 0.14 -9.05
CA LEU A 184 -3.54 0.59 -9.84
C LEU A 184 -3.14 2.01 -9.46
N SER A 185 -1.87 2.23 -9.16
CA SER A 185 -1.28 3.56 -9.01
C SER A 185 0.00 3.70 -9.84
N THR A 186 0.71 4.82 -9.68
CA THR A 186 2.05 5.01 -10.26
C THR A 186 3.04 3.99 -9.73
N ASP A 187 2.91 3.63 -8.44
CA ASP A 187 3.95 2.91 -7.69
C ASP A 187 3.51 1.53 -7.22
N PHE A 188 2.20 1.21 -7.26
CA PHE A 188 1.66 -0.07 -6.75
C PHE A 188 0.60 -0.67 -7.69
N ILE A 189 0.51 -2.00 -7.66
CA ILE A 189 -0.51 -2.80 -8.34
C ILE A 189 -1.12 -3.82 -7.37
N HIS A 190 -2.40 -4.14 -7.56
CA HIS A 190 -3.05 -5.28 -6.90
C HIS A 190 -2.25 -6.57 -7.07
N VAL A 191 -2.24 -7.41 -6.03
CA VAL A 191 -1.74 -8.79 -6.10
C VAL A 191 -2.82 -9.77 -5.66
N SER A 192 -3.02 -10.81 -6.47
CA SER A 192 -3.88 -11.94 -6.14
C SER A 192 -3.27 -13.25 -6.57
N THR A 193 -3.67 -14.32 -5.89
CA THR A 193 -3.34 -15.68 -6.27
C THR A 193 -4.43 -16.20 -7.20
N ASN A 194 -4.11 -16.34 -8.49
CA ASN A 194 -5.04 -16.93 -9.45
C ASN A 194 -5.00 -18.46 -9.36
N ALA A 195 -6.06 -19.06 -8.80
CA ALA A 195 -6.09 -20.47 -8.45
C ALA A 195 -6.08 -21.45 -9.64
N THR A 196 -6.37 -20.99 -10.87
CA THR A 196 -6.51 -21.86 -12.05
C THR A 196 -5.21 -22.06 -12.84
N ASP A 197 -4.21 -21.18 -12.69
CA ASP A 197 -3.03 -21.12 -13.59
C ASP A 197 -1.69 -21.41 -12.87
N ILE A 198 -1.75 -22.18 -11.78
CA ILE A 198 -0.64 -22.49 -10.89
C ILE A 198 0.30 -23.54 -11.51
N SER A 199 1.62 -23.28 -11.53
CA SER A 199 2.59 -24.36 -11.71
C SER A 199 2.70 -25.16 -10.42
N THR A 200 2.06 -26.34 -10.36
CA THR A 200 1.91 -27.13 -9.13
C THR A 200 3.11 -28.01 -8.77
N THR A 201 4.22 -27.92 -9.51
CA THR A 201 5.38 -28.78 -9.25
C THR A 201 6.29 -28.14 -8.21
N ALA A 202 5.95 -28.39 -6.94
CA ALA A 202 6.76 -28.05 -5.78
C ALA A 202 8.20 -28.54 -5.94
N GLY A 203 9.18 -27.69 -5.65
CA GLY A 203 10.60 -28.04 -5.67
C GLY A 203 11.08 -28.55 -7.05
N ALA A 204 10.58 -27.96 -8.13
CA ALA A 204 11.06 -28.20 -9.47
C ALA A 204 12.40 -27.46 -9.71
N LEU A 205 13.27 -28.05 -10.52
CA LEU A 205 14.54 -27.43 -10.90
C LEU A 205 14.33 -26.49 -12.10
N GLU A 206 14.47 -25.18 -11.89
CA GLU A 206 14.16 -24.14 -12.88
C GLU A 206 15.36 -23.81 -13.76
N ALA A 207 16.52 -23.68 -13.14
CA ALA A 207 17.76 -23.29 -13.81
C ALA A 207 18.96 -23.85 -13.06
N VAL A 208 20.12 -23.78 -13.71
CA VAL A 208 21.41 -24.18 -13.13
C VAL A 208 22.44 -23.15 -13.54
N LYS A 209 23.23 -22.68 -12.57
CA LYS A 209 24.37 -21.80 -12.80
C LYS A 209 25.66 -22.57 -12.52
N ILE A 210 26.64 -22.40 -13.40
CA ILE A 210 27.97 -22.98 -13.22
C ILE A 210 28.82 -21.92 -12.51
N THR A 211 28.87 -21.99 -11.19
CA THR A 211 29.68 -21.06 -10.37
C THR A 211 31.17 -21.38 -10.51
N ALA A 212 31.51 -22.66 -10.67
CA ALA A 212 32.84 -23.11 -11.05
C ALA A 212 32.77 -24.36 -11.94
N GLY A 213 33.43 -24.32 -13.11
CA GLY A 213 33.48 -25.48 -14.02
C GLY A 213 34.33 -26.65 -13.50
N GLY A 214 35.16 -26.41 -12.49
CA GLY A 214 36.13 -27.39 -11.98
C GLY A 214 37.25 -27.69 -12.97
N SER A 215 37.93 -28.82 -12.76
CA SER A 215 39.03 -29.28 -13.62
C SER A 215 39.21 -30.81 -13.57
N GLY A 216 40.06 -31.34 -14.45
CA GLY A 216 40.48 -32.76 -14.44
C GLY A 216 39.43 -33.74 -14.96
N GLY A 217 38.27 -33.28 -15.41
CA GLY A 217 37.23 -34.14 -15.96
C GLY A 217 37.55 -34.68 -17.35
N THR A 218 36.99 -35.84 -17.68
CA THR A 218 37.00 -36.37 -19.06
C THR A 218 36.07 -35.55 -19.95
N ASN A 219 36.56 -35.09 -21.09
CA ASN A 219 35.73 -34.36 -22.06
C ASN A 219 34.63 -35.26 -22.64
N GLY A 220 33.42 -34.72 -22.77
CA GLY A 220 32.27 -35.45 -23.28
C GLY A 220 30.95 -34.73 -23.06
N THR A 221 29.91 -35.21 -23.75
CA THR A 221 28.51 -34.85 -23.47
C THR A 221 27.86 -36.00 -22.71
N TYR A 222 27.50 -35.74 -21.47
CA TYR A 222 26.86 -36.70 -20.57
C TYR A 222 25.36 -36.42 -20.59
N THR A 223 24.58 -37.31 -21.21
CA THR A 223 23.12 -37.19 -21.32
C THR A 223 22.42 -38.00 -20.22
N SER A 224 21.21 -37.60 -19.83
CA SER A 224 20.40 -38.31 -18.82
C SER A 224 21.12 -38.46 -17.47
N VAL A 225 21.94 -37.48 -17.11
CA VAL A 225 22.62 -37.43 -15.81
C VAL A 225 21.58 -37.16 -14.74
N ALA A 226 21.42 -38.11 -13.81
CA ALA A 226 20.50 -37.93 -12.70
C ALA A 226 20.96 -36.76 -11.81
N ILE A 227 20.03 -35.83 -11.55
CA ILE A 227 20.22 -34.76 -10.58
C ILE A 227 19.83 -35.33 -9.21
N ARG A 228 20.80 -35.41 -8.32
CA ARG A 228 20.67 -35.94 -6.96
C ARG A 228 20.18 -34.84 -6.02
N GLY A 229 19.70 -35.24 -4.85
CA GLY A 229 19.11 -34.35 -3.86
C GLY A 229 18.12 -35.14 -3.02
N ASP A 230 17.20 -34.43 -2.37
CA ASP A 230 16.03 -34.97 -1.70
C ASP A 230 14.77 -35.04 -2.58
N GLY A 231 14.82 -34.43 -3.78
CA GLY A 231 13.78 -34.53 -4.79
C GLY A 231 13.85 -35.80 -5.64
N SER A 232 12.96 -35.88 -6.62
CA SER A 232 12.80 -37.04 -7.50
C SER A 232 12.81 -36.67 -8.98
N SER A 233 13.32 -37.59 -9.80
CA SER A 233 13.22 -37.59 -11.28
C SER A 233 13.87 -36.41 -12.02
N GLY A 234 14.70 -35.61 -11.35
CA GLY A 234 15.52 -34.58 -11.99
C GLY A 234 16.61 -35.20 -12.87
N ALA A 235 16.77 -34.68 -14.09
CA ALA A 235 17.79 -35.11 -15.02
C ALA A 235 18.34 -33.94 -15.84
N ALA A 236 19.62 -34.02 -16.22
CA ALA A 236 20.29 -33.02 -17.05
C ALA A 236 21.17 -33.65 -18.13
N THR A 237 21.50 -32.83 -19.13
CA THR A 237 22.64 -33.03 -20.01
C THR A 237 23.78 -32.11 -19.58
N VAL A 238 24.99 -32.66 -19.44
CA VAL A 238 26.18 -31.94 -18.99
C VAL A 238 27.27 -32.03 -20.04
N VAL A 239 27.88 -30.90 -20.41
CA VAL A 239 29.00 -30.85 -21.36
C VAL A 239 30.28 -30.52 -20.60
N VAL A 240 31.25 -31.43 -20.69
CA VAL A 240 32.61 -31.23 -20.20
C VAL A 240 33.52 -31.00 -21.40
N SER A 241 34.18 -29.83 -21.41
CA SER A 241 35.13 -29.44 -22.46
C SER A 241 36.29 -28.69 -21.82
N GLY A 242 37.50 -28.85 -22.35
CA GLY A 242 38.71 -28.32 -21.69
C GLY A 242 38.91 -28.86 -20.27
N ASN A 243 38.40 -30.07 -20.00
CA ASN A 243 38.45 -30.76 -18.72
C ASN A 243 37.64 -30.10 -17.58
N ALA A 244 36.72 -29.19 -17.92
CA ALA A 244 35.81 -28.50 -17.00
C ALA A 244 34.36 -28.57 -17.50
N VAL A 245 33.39 -28.44 -16.60
CA VAL A 245 31.97 -28.28 -16.96
C VAL A 245 31.77 -26.93 -17.65
N THR A 246 31.20 -26.96 -18.86
CA THR A 246 30.98 -25.77 -19.70
C THR A 246 29.51 -25.48 -19.98
N ALA A 247 28.65 -26.50 -19.91
CA ALA A 247 27.21 -26.31 -20.03
C ALA A 247 26.46 -27.38 -19.22
N VAL A 248 25.34 -26.99 -18.63
CA VAL A 248 24.37 -27.89 -18.01
C VAL A 248 22.98 -27.48 -18.50
N THR A 249 22.21 -28.45 -19.01
CA THR A 249 20.84 -28.25 -19.46
C THR A 249 19.94 -29.22 -18.73
N ILE A 250 19.04 -28.70 -17.90
CA ILE A 250 18.02 -29.51 -17.22
C ILE A 250 17.07 -30.07 -18.28
N THR A 251 17.03 -31.39 -18.42
CA THR A 251 16.14 -32.07 -19.38
C THR A 251 14.81 -32.48 -18.73
N THR A 252 14.84 -32.72 -17.41
CA THR A 252 13.65 -32.99 -16.60
C THR A 252 13.81 -32.25 -15.28
N ALA A 253 12.89 -31.32 -14.97
CA ALA A 253 12.95 -30.52 -13.76
C ALA A 253 12.78 -31.34 -12.47
N GLY A 254 12.06 -32.46 -12.54
CA GLY A 254 11.72 -33.27 -11.37
C GLY A 254 10.82 -32.53 -10.39
N SER A 255 10.75 -33.01 -9.15
CA SER A 255 9.89 -32.42 -8.11
C SER A 255 10.42 -32.72 -6.71
N GLY A 256 10.08 -31.86 -5.75
CA GLY A 256 10.34 -32.06 -4.33
C GLY A 256 11.80 -31.81 -3.92
N TYR A 257 12.60 -31.17 -4.76
CA TYR A 257 13.96 -30.78 -4.38
C TYR A 257 13.89 -29.61 -3.38
N THR A 258 14.71 -29.68 -2.33
CA THR A 258 15.11 -28.52 -1.50
C THR A 258 16.60 -28.25 -1.59
N TYR A 259 17.37 -29.22 -2.06
CA TYR A 259 18.74 -29.06 -2.53
C TYR A 259 18.99 -30.03 -3.69
N ALA A 260 19.88 -29.67 -4.61
CA ALA A 260 20.21 -30.50 -5.75
C ALA A 260 21.70 -30.46 -6.09
N SER A 261 22.20 -31.56 -6.64
CA SER A 261 23.61 -31.70 -7.05
C SER A 261 23.78 -32.74 -8.14
N ILE A 262 24.92 -32.71 -8.83
CA ILE A 262 25.34 -33.79 -9.74
C ILE A 262 26.60 -34.43 -9.16
N LEU A 263 26.59 -35.76 -9.08
CA LEU A 263 27.77 -36.50 -8.64
C LEU A 263 28.86 -36.43 -9.71
N ALA A 264 30.07 -36.00 -9.34
CA ALA A 264 31.20 -35.85 -10.26
C ALA A 264 31.50 -37.10 -11.10
N SER A 265 31.35 -38.30 -10.54
CA SER A 265 31.57 -39.55 -11.28
C SER A 265 30.58 -39.81 -12.40
N ASN A 266 29.41 -39.14 -12.40
CA ASN A 266 28.43 -39.19 -13.48
C ASN A 266 28.79 -38.25 -14.65
N ILE A 267 29.80 -37.38 -14.48
CA ILE A 267 30.20 -36.34 -15.44
C ILE A 267 31.72 -36.34 -15.67
N GLY A 268 32.33 -37.52 -15.76
CA GLY A 268 33.75 -37.63 -16.11
C GLY A 268 34.72 -37.35 -14.98
N ASN A 269 34.28 -37.39 -13.71
CA ASN A 269 35.09 -37.16 -12.51
C ASN A 269 35.71 -35.76 -12.42
N VAL A 270 34.97 -34.73 -12.84
CA VAL A 270 35.38 -33.32 -12.65
C VAL A 270 35.58 -33.02 -11.16
N SER A 271 36.72 -32.43 -10.82
CA SER A 271 37.05 -32.01 -9.46
C SER A 271 36.79 -30.51 -9.28
N GLY A 272 36.18 -30.13 -8.15
CA GLY A 272 35.92 -28.73 -7.82
C GLY A 272 34.88 -28.04 -8.70
N SER A 273 34.02 -28.80 -9.39
CA SER A 273 32.85 -28.23 -10.06
C SER A 273 31.82 -27.78 -9.03
N ASP A 274 31.32 -26.57 -9.16
CA ASP A 274 30.27 -25.98 -8.33
C ASP A 274 29.08 -25.65 -9.25
N LEU A 275 28.02 -26.45 -9.10
CA LEU A 275 26.80 -26.37 -9.90
C LEU A 275 25.66 -26.00 -8.97
N ASP A 276 25.05 -24.87 -9.28
CA ASP A 276 24.12 -24.21 -8.41
C ASP A 276 22.72 -24.29 -9.02
N PHE A 277 21.87 -25.12 -8.43
CA PHE A 277 20.53 -25.39 -8.93
C PHE A 277 19.53 -24.43 -8.31
N ILE A 278 18.79 -23.73 -9.16
CA ILE A 278 17.72 -22.83 -8.74
C ILE A 278 16.44 -23.64 -8.64
N ILE A 279 15.87 -23.67 -7.45
CA ILE A 279 14.73 -24.51 -7.09
C ILE A 279 13.49 -23.63 -6.95
N SER A 280 12.35 -24.10 -7.47
CA SER A 280 11.07 -23.42 -7.35
C SER A 280 10.57 -23.34 -5.89
N PRO A 281 9.61 -22.45 -5.57
CA PRO A 281 9.05 -22.36 -4.23
C PRO A 281 8.45 -23.70 -3.74
N PRO A 282 8.28 -23.91 -2.42
CA PRO A 282 7.74 -25.15 -1.87
C PRO A 282 6.35 -25.55 -2.38
N GLY A 283 5.53 -24.61 -2.85
CA GLY A 283 4.23 -24.88 -3.48
C GLY A 283 4.25 -24.90 -5.02
N GLY A 284 5.41 -24.63 -5.62
CA GLY A 284 5.56 -24.29 -7.04
C GLY A 284 5.19 -22.84 -7.35
N HIS A 285 5.51 -22.38 -8.55
CA HIS A 285 5.28 -20.99 -8.96
C HIS A 285 3.80 -20.66 -9.17
N GLY A 286 3.36 -19.57 -8.54
CA GLY A 286 1.98 -19.07 -8.60
C GLY A 286 1.06 -19.72 -7.56
N SER A 287 1.59 -20.59 -6.69
CA SER A 287 0.81 -21.25 -5.65
C SER A 287 0.34 -20.29 -4.57
N ASP A 288 1.18 -19.29 -4.27
CA ASP A 288 0.84 -18.15 -3.43
C ASP A 288 1.53 -16.91 -4.01
N ALA A 289 0.92 -16.31 -5.04
CA ALA A 289 1.49 -15.14 -5.73
C ALA A 289 1.70 -13.96 -4.77
N ILE A 290 0.83 -13.81 -3.77
CA ILE A 290 0.95 -12.81 -2.71
C ILE A 290 2.27 -13.02 -1.96
N ALA A 291 2.53 -14.23 -1.44
CA ALA A 291 3.76 -14.50 -0.70
C ALA A 291 5.01 -14.49 -1.59
N GLU A 292 4.86 -14.93 -2.83
CA GLU A 292 5.95 -15.05 -3.79
C GLU A 292 6.41 -13.71 -4.38
N LEU A 293 5.54 -12.70 -4.47
CA LEU A 293 5.83 -11.39 -5.06
C LEU A 293 6.00 -10.27 -4.02
N GLY A 294 5.86 -10.60 -2.73
CA GLY A 294 6.04 -9.64 -1.64
C GLY A 294 4.79 -8.79 -1.36
N GLY A 295 3.61 -9.40 -1.38
CA GLY A 295 2.34 -8.77 -0.99
C GLY A 295 2.24 -8.53 0.51
N PHE A 296 3.12 -7.68 1.05
CA PHE A 296 3.11 -7.20 2.43
C PHE A 296 2.75 -5.70 2.53
N PHE A 297 2.18 -5.15 1.46
CA PHE A 297 1.59 -3.83 1.44
C PHE A 297 0.06 -3.95 1.34
N VAL A 298 -0.66 -3.15 2.10
CA VAL A 298 -2.12 -3.06 2.04
C VAL A 298 -2.50 -1.68 1.53
N MET A 299 -3.28 -1.63 0.46
CA MET A 299 -3.84 -0.40 -0.09
C MET A 299 -5.31 -0.28 0.31
N THR A 300 -5.71 0.89 0.81
CA THR A 300 -7.12 1.29 0.87
C THR A 300 -7.40 2.33 -0.20
N ASN A 301 -8.57 2.29 -0.83
CA ASN A 301 -8.97 3.16 -1.93
C ASN A 301 -10.34 3.79 -1.65
N VAL A 302 -10.34 5.05 -1.22
CA VAL A 302 -11.56 5.76 -0.82
C VAL A 302 -11.79 6.96 -1.72
N ASP A 303 -12.98 7.03 -2.32
CA ASP A 303 -13.43 8.19 -3.07
C ASP A 303 -14.25 9.11 -2.15
N PHE A 304 -13.96 10.41 -2.16
CA PHE A 304 -14.83 11.44 -1.59
C PHE A 304 -15.56 12.14 -2.74
N ALA A 305 -16.84 11.81 -2.94
CA ALA A 305 -17.60 12.31 -4.08
C ALA A 305 -18.64 13.34 -3.65
N THR A 306 -18.53 14.58 -4.14
CA THR A 306 -19.52 15.64 -3.89
C THR A 306 -19.78 15.84 -2.39
N THR A 307 -21.05 15.92 -1.97
CA THR A 307 -21.45 16.20 -0.58
C THR A 307 -21.72 14.98 0.26
N GLU A 308 -21.83 13.77 -0.32
CA GLU A 308 -22.19 12.50 0.35
C GLU A 308 -23.21 12.67 1.49
N SER A 309 -24.49 12.79 1.14
CA SER A 309 -25.59 13.08 2.09
C SER A 309 -25.52 14.44 2.80
N GLY A 310 -24.58 15.31 2.43
CA GLY A 310 -24.43 16.66 3.01
C GLY A 310 -23.33 16.75 4.07
N GLU A 311 -22.71 15.61 4.42
CA GLU A 311 -21.70 15.52 5.47
C GLU A 311 -20.31 15.96 4.97
N PHE A 312 -20.06 15.86 3.67
CA PHE A 312 -18.80 16.26 3.04
C PHE A 312 -18.92 17.67 2.44
N ASN A 313 -17.97 18.55 2.76
CA ASN A 313 -17.93 19.92 2.22
C ASN A 313 -17.51 19.94 0.74
N THR A 314 -18.07 20.83 -0.08
CA THR A 314 -17.71 20.92 -1.52
C THR A 314 -17.20 22.29 -1.94
N SER A 315 -16.76 23.08 -0.96
CA SER A 315 -16.38 24.48 -1.16
C SER A 315 -15.23 24.93 -0.27
N ASN A 316 -14.55 23.99 0.38
CA ASN A 316 -13.41 24.30 1.23
C ASN A 316 -12.30 23.26 1.01
N ASP A 317 -11.12 23.51 1.56
CA ASP A 317 -9.99 22.62 1.50
C ASP A 317 -9.84 21.74 2.75
N PHE A 318 -8.99 20.73 2.64
CA PHE A 318 -8.54 19.91 3.76
C PHE A 318 -7.03 19.68 3.67
N ARG A 319 -6.38 19.46 4.82
CA ARG A 319 -4.92 19.28 4.93
C ARG A 319 -4.52 18.04 5.71
N ARG A 320 -5.49 17.35 6.30
CA ARG A 320 -5.26 16.15 7.11
C ARG A 320 -6.09 14.99 6.60
N ILE A 321 -5.47 13.82 6.58
CA ILE A 321 -6.12 12.53 6.40
C ILE A 321 -5.79 11.68 7.62
N ALA A 322 -6.79 10.98 8.16
CA ALA A 322 -6.60 10.05 9.26
C ALA A 322 -7.31 8.72 8.99
N LEU A 323 -6.67 7.60 9.38
CA LEU A 323 -7.32 6.30 9.41
C LEU A 323 -7.80 6.04 10.84
N LEU A 324 -9.10 5.83 10.99
CA LEU A 324 -9.74 5.56 12.27
C LEU A 324 -10.24 4.13 12.33
N ARG A 325 -10.08 3.49 13.48
CA ARG A 325 -10.69 2.19 13.81
C ARG A 325 -11.67 2.36 14.97
N ASN A 326 -12.86 1.80 14.80
CA ASN A 326 -13.92 1.73 15.80
C ASN A 326 -14.29 3.07 16.46
N PRO A 327 -14.54 4.16 15.69
CA PRO A 327 -15.05 5.40 16.28
C PRO A 327 -16.47 5.20 16.83
N THR A 328 -16.86 6.01 17.83
CA THR A 328 -18.20 5.98 18.43
C THR A 328 -19.13 6.96 17.74
N ASP A 329 -20.32 6.49 17.35
CA ASP A 329 -21.42 7.32 16.90
C ASP A 329 -22.09 7.98 18.11
N SER A 330 -22.18 9.31 18.10
CA SER A 330 -22.70 10.10 19.21
C SER A 330 -24.20 9.90 19.46
N THR A 331 -24.97 9.54 18.42
CA THR A 331 -26.41 9.30 18.52
C THR A 331 -26.69 7.97 19.19
N THR A 332 -25.92 6.92 18.84
CA THR A 332 -26.15 5.56 19.34
C THR A 332 -25.27 5.19 20.54
N SER A 333 -24.20 5.95 20.80
CA SER A 333 -23.16 5.62 21.80
C SER A 333 -22.51 4.24 21.58
N ALA A 334 -22.52 3.75 20.33
CA ALA A 334 -21.94 2.49 19.91
C ALA A 334 -20.93 2.71 18.77
N THR A 335 -20.20 1.67 18.36
CA THR A 335 -19.31 1.74 17.20
C THR A 335 -20.09 2.20 15.96
N ALA A 336 -19.59 3.23 15.29
CA ALA A 336 -20.26 3.83 14.15
C ALA A 336 -20.33 2.87 12.97
N THR A 337 -21.52 2.75 12.36
CA THR A 337 -21.75 1.82 11.23
C THR A 337 -22.17 2.50 9.93
N ALA A 338 -22.49 3.80 9.98
CA ALA A 338 -22.89 4.61 8.83
C ALA A 338 -21.82 4.65 7.73
N SER A 339 -22.21 4.92 6.50
CA SER A 339 -21.25 4.97 5.38
C SER A 339 -20.38 6.23 5.44
N THR A 340 -20.90 7.29 6.03
CA THR A 340 -20.27 8.58 6.23
C THR A 340 -20.60 9.06 7.65
N LEU A 341 -19.78 9.95 8.19
CA LEU A 341 -20.00 10.62 9.47
C LEU A 341 -19.61 12.09 9.37
N ASP A 342 -20.43 12.97 9.95
CA ASP A 342 -20.07 14.37 10.21
C ASP A 342 -19.28 14.50 11.52
N ALA A 343 -18.14 15.19 11.47
CA ALA A 343 -17.33 15.55 12.63
C ALA A 343 -17.43 17.05 12.98
N THR A 344 -18.25 17.81 12.25
CA THR A 344 -18.44 19.24 12.47
C THR A 344 -19.59 19.57 13.42
N LYS A 345 -19.53 20.76 14.03
CA LYS A 345 -20.66 21.37 14.75
C LYS A 345 -21.44 22.24 13.78
N SER A 346 -22.72 22.50 14.04
CA SER A 346 -23.53 23.35 13.16
C SER A 346 -24.36 24.40 13.89
N ILE A 347 -24.67 25.49 13.18
CA ILE A 347 -25.58 26.56 13.62
C ILE A 347 -26.59 26.80 12.51
N THR A 348 -27.87 26.75 12.85
CA THR A 348 -28.94 27.21 11.96
C THR A 348 -29.35 28.62 12.35
N PHE A 349 -29.35 29.55 11.40
CA PHE A 349 -29.67 30.95 11.65
C PHE A 349 -31.12 31.34 11.32
N ALA A 350 -31.59 32.39 11.99
CA ALA A 350 -32.83 33.09 11.65
C ALA A 350 -32.80 33.67 10.21
N SER A 351 -33.97 34.02 9.69
CA SER A 351 -34.08 34.76 8.43
C SER A 351 -33.35 36.10 8.54
N GLY A 352 -32.58 36.47 7.50
CA GLY A 352 -31.82 37.73 7.47
C GLY A 352 -30.37 37.63 7.94
N ALA A 353 -29.87 36.41 8.20
CA ALA A 353 -28.45 36.19 8.40
C ALA A 353 -27.62 36.61 7.17
N GLY A 354 -26.46 37.21 7.42
CA GLY A 354 -25.47 37.49 6.39
C GLY A 354 -24.88 36.20 5.80
N THR A 355 -24.12 36.34 4.71
CA THR A 355 -23.43 35.21 4.09
C THR A 355 -22.03 35.07 4.68
N PHE A 356 -21.80 33.98 5.40
CA PHE A 356 -20.50 33.61 5.92
C PHE A 356 -19.65 32.96 4.82
N VAL A 357 -18.34 33.08 4.94
CA VAL A 357 -17.35 32.50 4.00
C VAL A 357 -16.58 31.37 4.68
N ALA A 358 -16.13 30.39 3.89
CA ALA A 358 -15.23 29.35 4.38
C ALA A 358 -13.94 29.98 4.94
N ASP A 359 -13.31 29.29 5.88
CA ASP A 359 -12.05 29.68 6.52
C ASP A 359 -12.07 31.01 7.28
N GLU A 360 -13.24 31.48 7.69
CA GLU A 360 -13.32 32.63 8.57
C GLU A 360 -13.49 32.24 10.04
N LYS A 361 -12.91 33.06 10.91
CA LYS A 361 -13.23 33.09 12.33
C LYS A 361 -14.65 33.61 12.51
N ILE A 362 -15.46 32.87 13.27
CA ILE A 362 -16.73 33.36 13.82
C ILE A 362 -16.62 33.57 15.33
N SER A 363 -17.34 34.56 15.83
CA SER A 363 -17.35 34.90 17.25
C SER A 363 -18.72 35.30 17.77
N GLN A 364 -18.97 35.04 19.05
CA GLN A 364 -20.17 35.45 19.75
C GLN A 364 -19.79 36.30 20.96
N ALA A 365 -19.94 37.63 20.86
CA ALA A 365 -19.41 38.58 21.85
C ALA A 365 -19.93 38.36 23.28
N THR A 366 -21.19 37.94 23.44
CA THR A 366 -21.80 37.74 24.76
C THR A 366 -21.23 36.51 25.49
N SER A 367 -20.99 35.41 24.78
CA SER A 367 -20.47 34.17 25.38
C SER A 367 -18.96 34.08 25.34
N GLY A 368 -18.30 34.79 24.41
CA GLY A 368 -16.89 34.62 24.11
C GLY A 368 -16.59 33.44 23.18
N ALA A 369 -17.60 32.68 22.73
CA ALA A 369 -17.40 31.53 21.84
C ALA A 369 -16.71 31.93 20.54
N ILE A 370 -15.74 31.11 20.12
CA ILE A 370 -14.98 31.25 18.88
C ILE A 370 -15.06 29.94 18.11
N GLY A 371 -15.19 30.01 16.79
CA GLY A 371 -15.17 28.85 15.90
C GLY A 371 -14.59 29.21 14.55
N TYR A 372 -14.30 28.19 13.76
CA TYR A 372 -13.74 28.33 12.42
C TYR A 372 -14.67 27.69 11.39
N VAL A 373 -15.04 28.46 10.37
CA VAL A 373 -16.09 28.07 9.41
C VAL A 373 -15.58 27.03 8.42
N ILE A 374 -16.34 25.95 8.27
CA ILE A 374 -16.16 24.94 7.23
C ILE A 374 -16.90 25.36 5.96
N ASP A 375 -18.21 25.57 6.10
CA ASP A 375 -19.08 26.04 5.03
C ASP A 375 -20.34 26.70 5.59
N TYR A 376 -21.02 27.43 4.72
CA TYR A 376 -22.33 28.02 4.99
C TYR A 376 -23.25 27.83 3.79
N THR A 377 -24.39 27.17 4.03
CA THR A 377 -25.42 26.97 3.00
C THR A 377 -26.53 28.00 3.20
N SER A 378 -26.59 29.02 2.34
CA SER A 378 -27.56 30.12 2.45
C SER A 378 -29.02 29.68 2.30
N ALA A 379 -29.30 28.61 1.54
CA ALA A 379 -30.64 28.06 1.35
C ALA A 379 -31.22 27.46 2.65
N THR A 380 -30.42 26.68 3.36
CA THR A 380 -30.82 26.07 4.65
C THR A 380 -30.49 26.97 5.84
N ARG A 381 -29.63 27.98 5.64
CA ARG A 381 -29.06 28.89 6.65
C ARG A 381 -28.26 28.13 7.71
N VAL A 382 -27.66 27.01 7.31
CA VAL A 382 -26.82 26.18 8.16
C VAL A 382 -25.36 26.54 7.92
N LEU A 383 -24.65 26.84 9.00
CA LEU A 383 -23.20 27.03 9.04
C LEU A 383 -22.58 25.85 9.78
N ARG A 384 -21.59 25.21 9.17
CA ARG A 384 -20.77 24.17 9.82
C ARG A 384 -19.43 24.76 10.27
N TYR A 385 -18.98 24.36 11.44
CA TYR A 385 -17.77 24.91 12.06
C TYR A 385 -17.06 23.87 12.93
N ILE A 386 -15.77 24.12 13.16
CA ILE A 386 -14.95 23.39 14.14
C ILE A 386 -14.49 24.34 15.25
N GLN A 387 -14.04 23.78 16.37
CA GLN A 387 -13.45 24.54 17.48
C GLN A 387 -12.14 23.88 17.95
N PRO A 388 -11.06 23.99 17.17
CA PRO A 388 -9.77 23.44 17.58
C PRO A 388 -9.19 24.18 18.79
N GLN A 389 -8.19 23.59 19.45
CA GLN A 389 -7.46 24.17 20.61
C GLN A 389 -6.66 25.45 20.30
N PHE A 390 -6.89 26.05 19.14
CA PHE A 390 -6.12 27.11 18.55
C PHE A 390 -6.76 28.46 18.85
N ALA A 391 -5.94 29.42 19.32
CA ALA A 391 -6.38 30.77 19.58
C ALA A 391 -6.95 31.38 18.29
N ASN A 392 -8.01 32.17 18.41
CA ASN A 392 -8.74 32.77 17.28
C ASN A 392 -9.42 31.77 16.32
N GLN A 393 -9.38 30.47 16.59
CA GLN A 393 -9.98 29.46 15.72
C GLN A 393 -10.99 28.57 16.46
N GLY A 394 -10.79 28.29 17.75
CA GLY A 394 -11.76 27.51 18.52
C GLY A 394 -11.85 27.80 20.02
N ILE A 395 -10.84 28.42 20.62
CA ILE A 395 -10.84 28.80 22.04
C ILE A 395 -11.07 30.30 22.23
N ASP A 396 -11.69 30.66 23.36
CA ASP A 396 -11.97 32.04 23.73
C ASP A 396 -10.72 32.81 24.20
N ALA A 397 -10.89 34.10 24.53
CA ALA A 397 -9.79 34.95 24.99
C ALA A 397 -9.18 34.53 26.35
N SER A 398 -9.88 33.67 27.11
CA SER A 398 -9.37 33.05 28.35
C SER A 398 -8.77 31.66 28.09
N GLN A 399 -8.64 31.25 26.83
CA GLN A 399 -8.14 29.95 26.37
C GLN A 399 -9.05 28.77 26.74
N ASN A 400 -10.34 29.01 26.96
CA ASN A 400 -11.32 27.93 27.18
C ASN A 400 -12.06 27.57 25.88
N LEU A 401 -12.42 26.30 25.75
CA LEU A 401 -13.38 25.87 24.74
C LEU A 401 -14.79 26.26 25.19
N THR A 402 -15.34 27.32 24.60
CA THR A 402 -16.67 27.84 24.93
C THR A 402 -17.64 27.61 23.77
N ALA A 403 -18.76 26.94 24.05
CA ALA A 403 -19.77 26.61 23.03
C ALA A 403 -20.60 27.84 22.61
N PHE A 404 -21.04 27.85 21.35
CA PHE A 404 -22.00 28.85 20.87
C PHE A 404 -23.37 28.66 21.52
N SER A 405 -24.02 29.77 21.87
CA SER A 405 -25.38 29.80 22.42
C SER A 405 -26.43 30.12 21.34
N SER A 406 -27.67 29.67 21.54
CA SER A 406 -28.77 29.81 20.57
C SER A 406 -29.40 31.20 20.47
N THR A 407 -29.02 32.17 21.31
CA THR A 407 -29.73 33.47 21.39
C THR A 407 -28.87 34.69 21.05
N ASN A 408 -27.55 34.54 21.04
CA ASN A 408 -26.63 35.66 20.86
C ASN A 408 -26.12 35.73 19.41
N THR A 409 -25.95 36.94 18.90
CA THR A 409 -25.48 37.17 17.53
C THR A 409 -24.08 36.61 17.31
N VAL A 410 -23.93 35.83 16.25
CA VAL A 410 -22.66 35.35 15.71
C VAL A 410 -22.19 36.32 14.64
N THR A 411 -20.91 36.67 14.67
CA THR A 411 -20.28 37.60 13.72
C THR A 411 -19.09 36.93 13.04
N GLY A 412 -19.06 36.98 11.70
CA GLY A 412 -17.93 36.55 10.87
C GLY A 412 -16.87 37.64 10.77
N ALA A 413 -15.60 37.27 10.98
CA ALA A 413 -14.50 38.22 11.01
C ALA A 413 -14.11 38.74 9.61
N THR A 414 -14.23 37.91 8.58
CA THR A 414 -13.81 38.25 7.21
C THR A 414 -14.99 38.83 6.43
N SER A 415 -16.15 38.16 6.50
CA SER A 415 -17.36 38.57 5.78
C SER A 415 -18.07 39.77 6.43
N SER A 416 -17.79 40.05 7.71
CA SER A 416 -18.61 40.92 8.57
C SER A 416 -20.09 40.48 8.64
N ALA A 417 -20.40 39.25 8.24
CA ALA A 417 -21.75 38.71 8.30
C ALA A 417 -22.19 38.56 9.75
N THR A 418 -23.45 38.88 10.02
CA THR A 418 -24.07 38.66 11.32
C THR A 418 -25.27 37.75 11.18
N GLY A 419 -25.47 36.86 12.16
CA GLY A 419 -26.65 36.02 12.24
C GLY A 419 -27.02 35.71 13.68
N THR A 420 -28.31 35.71 13.99
CA THR A 420 -28.81 35.23 15.28
C THR A 420 -29.22 33.76 15.11
N PRO A 421 -28.60 32.83 15.87
CA PRO A 421 -28.97 31.43 15.81
C PRO A 421 -30.45 31.19 16.16
N THR A 422 -31.02 30.13 15.59
CA THR A 422 -32.31 29.57 16.00
C THR A 422 -32.17 28.13 16.50
N ALA A 423 -31.12 27.44 16.06
CA ALA A 423 -30.72 26.13 16.56
C ALA A 423 -29.20 25.99 16.46
N HIS A 424 -28.63 25.10 17.26
CA HIS A 424 -27.24 24.67 17.16
C HIS A 424 -27.18 23.17 17.36
N ASP A 425 -26.22 22.54 16.68
CA ASP A 425 -25.78 21.18 16.94
C ASP A 425 -24.33 21.25 17.42
N ILE A 426 -24.10 20.78 18.65
CA ILE A 426 -22.77 20.72 19.27
C ILE A 426 -22.30 19.28 19.47
N THR A 427 -23.05 18.32 18.92
CA THR A 427 -22.83 16.88 19.03
C THR A 427 -22.64 16.31 17.63
N PRO A 428 -21.45 16.44 17.02
CA PRO A 428 -21.15 15.79 15.75
C PRO A 428 -21.44 14.29 15.80
N GLU A 429 -21.75 13.67 14.66
CA GLU A 429 -22.02 12.22 14.58
C GLU A 429 -20.81 11.41 15.04
N LEU A 430 -19.60 11.84 14.65
CA LEU A 430 -18.36 11.27 15.16
C LEU A 430 -18.05 11.84 16.56
N THR A 431 -18.09 10.98 17.58
CA THR A 431 -17.74 11.39 18.94
C THR A 431 -16.23 11.64 19.03
N ALA A 432 -15.83 12.86 19.37
CA ALA A 432 -14.43 13.21 19.58
C ALA A 432 -13.75 12.31 20.62
N ASP A 433 -12.45 12.06 20.43
CA ASP A 433 -11.60 11.25 21.31
C ASP A 433 -12.03 9.77 21.46
N THR A 434 -12.81 9.25 20.50
CA THR A 434 -13.25 7.85 20.49
C THR A 434 -12.68 7.06 19.31
N GLY A 435 -12.52 5.75 19.51
CA GLY A 435 -11.84 4.88 18.56
C GLY A 435 -10.32 4.99 18.66
N GLN A 436 -9.64 4.56 17.60
CA GLN A 436 -8.18 4.53 17.50
C GLN A 436 -7.73 5.16 16.18
N ILE A 437 -6.89 6.19 16.26
CA ILE A 437 -6.19 6.70 15.08
C ILE A 437 -5.03 5.74 14.77
N LEU A 438 -5.06 5.14 13.59
CA LEU A 438 -4.02 4.22 13.11
C LEU A 438 -3.01 4.89 12.18
N TYR A 439 -3.41 5.98 11.54
CA TYR A 439 -2.58 6.71 10.58
C TYR A 439 -2.99 8.18 10.56
N ILE A 440 -2.00 9.06 10.39
CA ILE A 440 -2.18 10.49 10.19
C ILE A 440 -1.26 10.93 9.07
N GLU A 441 -1.79 11.66 8.10
CA GLU A 441 -1.03 12.38 7.09
C GLU A 441 -1.37 13.86 7.14
N ASN A 442 -0.34 14.71 7.23
CA ASN A 442 -0.48 16.14 6.98
C ASN A 442 0.06 16.43 5.58
N ARG A 443 -0.72 17.16 4.77
CA ARG A 443 -0.40 17.46 3.38
C ARG A 443 -0.73 18.89 3.01
N LYS A 444 -0.25 19.31 1.84
CA LYS A 444 -0.64 20.60 1.25
C LYS A 444 -2.17 20.65 1.04
N PRO A 445 -2.80 21.83 1.08
CA PRO A 445 -4.25 21.95 0.94
C PRO A 445 -4.76 21.28 -0.33
N ILE A 446 -5.82 20.50 -0.19
CA ILE A 446 -6.60 19.96 -1.30
C ILE A 446 -7.96 20.64 -1.27
N SER A 447 -8.23 21.47 -2.28
CA SER A 447 -9.53 22.09 -2.47
C SER A 447 -10.56 21.05 -2.91
N ARG A 448 -11.74 21.07 -2.30
CA ARG A 448 -12.88 20.25 -2.72
C ARG A 448 -13.86 21.08 -3.53
N ALA A 449 -14.46 20.46 -4.54
CA ALA A 449 -15.47 21.09 -5.39
C ALA A 449 -16.62 20.11 -5.65
N SER A 450 -17.82 20.64 -5.92
CA SER A 450 -19.02 19.81 -6.15
C SER A 450 -19.00 19.05 -7.48
N ASP A 451 -18.11 19.43 -8.41
CA ASP A 451 -17.88 18.78 -9.70
C ASP A 451 -16.62 17.90 -9.70
N GLN A 452 -16.02 17.66 -8.54
CA GLN A 452 -14.82 16.85 -8.37
C GLN A 452 -15.08 15.65 -7.44
N THR A 453 -14.31 14.58 -7.69
CA THR A 453 -14.20 13.43 -6.81
C THR A 453 -12.74 13.31 -6.42
N GLU A 454 -12.47 13.33 -5.12
CA GLU A 454 -11.12 13.13 -4.60
C GLU A 454 -10.91 11.65 -4.30
N ASN A 455 -10.00 10.99 -5.04
CA ASN A 455 -9.61 9.61 -4.79
C ASN A 455 -8.37 9.59 -3.87
N VAL A 456 -8.47 8.92 -2.73
CA VAL A 456 -7.37 8.73 -1.78
C VAL A 456 -6.99 7.26 -1.71
N LYS A 457 -5.73 6.98 -2.08
CA LYS A 457 -5.09 5.67 -1.92
C LYS A 457 -4.08 5.72 -0.78
N LEU A 458 -4.36 5.05 0.33
CA LEU A 458 -3.43 4.91 1.45
C LEU A 458 -2.74 3.56 1.35
N ILE A 459 -1.40 3.54 1.45
CA ILE A 459 -0.59 2.31 1.41
C ILE A 459 0.11 2.14 2.76
N VAL A 460 -0.07 0.97 3.37
CA VAL A 460 0.59 0.58 4.62
C VAL A 460 1.53 -0.60 4.34
N GLU A 461 2.78 -0.49 4.76
CA GLU A 461 3.80 -1.54 4.67
C GLU A 461 3.95 -2.26 6.02
N PHE A 462 4.10 -3.59 5.99
CA PHE A 462 4.33 -4.44 7.16
C PHE A 462 5.70 -5.10 7.18
#